data_AF-A0A2D4NPT1-F1
#
_entry.id   AF-A0A2D4NPT1-F1
#
_cell.length_a   1.000
_cell.length_b   1.000
_cell.length_c   1.000
_cell.angle_alpha   90.00
_cell.angle_beta   90.00
_cell.angle_gamma   90.00
#
_symmetry.space_group_name_H-M   'P 1'
#
loop_
_entity.id
_entity.type
_entity.pdbx_description
1 polymer ?
#
loop_
_entity_poly.entity_id
_entity_poly.type
_entity_poly.pdbx_seq_one_letter_code
_entity_poly.pdbx_strand_id
1 'polypeptide(L)'
;MYDADEDIQYDEDDDEITPDLWQEACWIVISSYFDEKGLVRQQLDSFDEFIQMSVQRIVEDAPPIDLQAEAQHATGEVEEPPRYLLKFEQIYLSKPTHWERDGAPSPMMPNEARLRNLTYSAPLYVDITKTVIKEGEDQLQTQHQKTFIGKIPIMLRSTYCLLNGLTDRDLCE
;
A
#
# COMPACT_ATOMS: atom_id res chain seq x y z
N MET A 1 -62.49 5.71 -22.97
CA MET A 1 -62.09 6.94 -22.26
C MET A 1 -60.59 6.80 -22.05
N TYR A 2 -59.85 7.09 -23.12
CA TYR A 2 -58.39 7.24 -23.21
C TYR A 2 -58.24 8.63 -23.86
N ASP A 3 -57.26 9.48 -23.61
CA ASP A 3 -55.94 9.40 -23.00
C ASP A 3 -55.53 10.85 -22.74
N ALA A 4 -54.52 11.07 -21.89
CA ALA A 4 -53.41 12.01 -22.13
C ALA A 4 -52.59 12.11 -20.86
N ASP A 5 -51.65 11.19 -20.70
CA ASP A 5 -50.41 11.45 -19.98
C ASP A 5 -49.75 12.67 -20.64
N GLU A 6 -49.52 13.75 -19.89
CA GLU A 6 -48.70 14.88 -20.33
C GLU A 6 -47.24 14.40 -20.40
N ASP A 7 -46.84 13.94 -21.58
CA ASP A 7 -45.43 13.77 -21.95
C ASP A 7 -44.76 15.15 -21.86
N ILE A 8 -43.96 15.35 -20.80
CA ILE A 8 -43.02 16.46 -20.70
C ILE A 8 -41.94 16.21 -21.74
N GLN A 9 -42.13 16.81 -22.92
CA GLN A 9 -41.17 16.80 -24.00
C GLN A 9 -39.98 17.69 -23.59
N TYR A 10 -38.87 17.06 -23.21
CA TYR A 10 -37.59 17.74 -23.08
C TYR A 10 -37.09 18.01 -24.50
N ASP A 11 -37.13 19.28 -24.94
CA ASP A 11 -36.52 19.71 -26.20
C ASP A 11 -34.99 19.52 -26.09
N GLU A 12 -34.42 18.57 -26.84
CA GLU A 12 -32.98 18.23 -26.87
C GLU A 12 -32.12 19.25 -27.66
N ASP A 13 -32.73 20.30 -28.24
CA ASP A 13 -32.06 21.21 -29.19
C ASP A 13 -31.87 22.66 -28.67
N ASP A 14 -32.21 22.98 -27.41
CA ASP A 14 -31.97 24.31 -26.79
C ASP A 14 -30.91 24.28 -25.66
N ASP A 15 -30.02 23.29 -25.70
CA ASP A 15 -28.94 23.07 -24.73
C ASP A 15 -27.67 23.92 -24.99
N GLU A 16 -27.75 24.96 -25.83
CA GLU A 16 -26.60 25.83 -26.07
C GLU A 16 -26.46 26.85 -24.92
N ILE A 17 -25.58 26.53 -23.95
CA ILE A 17 -25.25 27.41 -22.83
C ILE A 17 -24.84 28.78 -23.38
N THR A 18 -25.66 29.80 -23.11
CA THR A 18 -25.31 31.17 -23.46
C THR A 18 -24.00 31.59 -22.75
N PRO A 19 -23.20 32.51 -23.33
CA PRO A 19 -21.94 32.95 -22.73
C PRO A 19 -22.06 33.47 -21.28
N ASP A 20 -23.24 33.95 -20.90
CA ASP A 20 -23.55 34.41 -19.55
C ASP A 20 -23.79 33.25 -18.58
N LEU A 21 -24.53 32.20 -19.01
CA LEU A 21 -24.69 30.97 -18.21
C LEU A 21 -23.38 30.15 -18.12
N TRP A 22 -22.48 30.27 -19.10
CA TRP A 22 -21.19 29.57 -19.11
C TRP A 22 -20.34 29.91 -17.88
N GLN A 23 -20.37 31.16 -17.42
CA GLN A 23 -19.59 31.58 -16.25
C GLN A 23 -20.04 30.85 -14.98
N GLU A 24 -21.35 30.68 -14.78
CA GLU A 24 -21.89 29.96 -13.63
C GLU A 24 -21.72 28.44 -13.78
N ALA A 25 -21.95 27.90 -14.98
CA ALA A 25 -21.75 26.48 -15.28
C ALA A 25 -20.30 26.03 -15.06
N CYS A 26 -19.32 26.87 -15.39
CA CYS A 26 -17.90 26.60 -15.11
C CYS A 26 -17.65 26.35 -13.62
N TRP A 27 -18.25 27.14 -12.74
CA TRP A 27 -18.08 26.97 -11.30
C TRP A 27 -18.72 25.67 -10.79
N ILE A 28 -19.83 25.23 -11.37
CA ILE A 28 -20.45 23.93 -11.03
C ILE A 28 -19.48 22.78 -11.37
N VAL A 29 -18.87 22.82 -12.56
CA VAL A 29 -17.89 21.80 -12.99
C VAL A 29 -16.62 21.85 -12.16
N ILE A 30 -16.12 23.05 -11.83
CA ILE A 30 -14.94 23.21 -10.99
C ILE A 30 -15.23 22.69 -9.57
N SER A 31 -16.41 22.99 -9.03
CA SER A 31 -16.80 22.54 -7.69
C SER A 31 -16.92 21.03 -7.64
N SER A 32 -17.58 20.41 -8.62
CA SER A 32 -17.68 18.94 -8.69
C SER A 32 -16.32 18.26 -8.84
N TYR A 33 -15.38 18.87 -9.58
CA TYR A 33 -14.00 18.40 -9.65
C TYR A 33 -13.32 18.42 -8.28
N PHE A 34 -13.45 19.50 -7.51
CA PHE A 34 -12.83 19.58 -6.18
C PHE A 34 -13.52 18.71 -5.13
N ASP A 35 -14.84 18.50 -5.24
CA ASP A 35 -15.57 17.59 -4.36
C ASP A 35 -15.12 16.14 -4.56
N GLU A 36 -14.84 15.72 -5.81
CA GLU A 36 -14.38 14.36 -6.10
C GLU A 36 -12.87 14.19 -5.86
N LYS A 37 -12.05 15.16 -6.30
CA LYS A 37 -10.59 15.02 -6.30
C LYS A 37 -9.94 15.54 -5.03
N GLY A 38 -10.52 16.56 -4.39
CA GLY A 38 -9.88 17.31 -3.32
C GLY A 38 -8.65 18.12 -3.77
N LEU A 39 -7.99 18.77 -2.82
CA LEU A 39 -6.88 19.71 -3.09
C LEU A 39 -5.49 19.06 -3.10
N VAL A 40 -5.31 17.92 -2.41
CA VAL A 40 -3.98 17.33 -2.13
C VAL A 40 -3.81 15.96 -2.80
N ARG A 41 -4.61 15.70 -3.84
CA ARG A 41 -4.67 14.40 -4.53
C ARG A 41 -3.32 13.90 -5.03
N GLN A 42 -2.51 14.78 -5.62
CA GLN A 42 -1.20 14.43 -6.16
C GLN A 42 -0.26 13.74 -5.14
N GLN A 43 -0.34 14.11 -3.86
CA GLN A 43 0.50 13.52 -2.82
C GLN A 43 -0.04 12.16 -2.40
N LEU A 44 -1.37 12.06 -2.24
CA LEU A 44 -2.04 10.80 -1.87
C LEU A 44 -1.90 9.76 -2.97
N ASP A 45 -2.19 10.13 -4.21
CA ASP A 45 -2.09 9.24 -5.38
C ASP A 45 -0.64 8.77 -5.58
N SER A 46 0.35 9.65 -5.44
CA SER A 46 1.76 9.26 -5.53
C SER A 46 2.19 8.31 -4.42
N PHE A 47 1.72 8.52 -3.19
CA PHE A 47 2.03 7.62 -2.07
C PHE A 47 1.33 6.27 -2.23
N ASP A 48 0.08 6.27 -2.65
CA ASP A 48 -0.70 5.04 -2.83
C ASP A 48 -0.15 4.21 -4.00
N GLU A 49 0.24 4.83 -5.12
CA GLU A 49 0.96 4.15 -6.21
C GLU A 49 2.26 3.54 -5.69
N PHE A 50 3.03 4.31 -4.91
CA PHE A 50 4.31 3.87 -4.40
C PHE A 50 4.16 2.59 -3.57
N ILE A 51 3.22 2.57 -2.63
CA ILE A 51 2.98 1.42 -1.76
C ILE A 51 2.38 0.22 -2.50
N GLN A 52 1.41 0.46 -3.40
CA GLN A 52 0.70 -0.63 -4.08
C GLN A 52 1.51 -1.28 -5.19
N MET A 53 2.35 -0.51 -5.89
CA MET A 53 3.06 -0.98 -7.08
C MET A 53 4.57 -0.92 -6.90
N SER A 54 5.11 0.26 -6.61
CA SER A 54 6.56 0.49 -6.65
C SER A 54 7.32 -0.36 -5.62
N VAL A 55 6.82 -0.51 -4.39
CA VAL A 55 7.49 -1.34 -3.37
C VAL A 55 7.51 -2.82 -3.76
N GLN A 56 6.41 -3.36 -4.30
CA GLN A 56 6.37 -4.76 -4.75
C GLN A 56 7.34 -4.98 -5.91
N ARG A 57 7.38 -4.06 -6.89
CA ARG A 57 8.34 -4.12 -8.00
C ARG A 57 9.79 -4.13 -7.53
N ILE A 58 10.14 -3.27 -6.56
CA ILE A 58 11.50 -3.23 -6.00
C ILE A 58 11.89 -4.58 -5.37
N VAL A 59 10.94 -5.25 -4.70
CA VAL A 59 11.20 -6.55 -4.07
C VAL A 59 11.34 -7.66 -5.14
N GLU A 60 10.55 -7.62 -6.20
CA GLU A 60 10.62 -8.58 -7.31
C GLU A 60 11.88 -8.41 -8.17
N ASP A 61 12.31 -7.16 -8.37
CA ASP A 61 13.51 -6.82 -9.15
C ASP A 61 14.81 -7.12 -8.39
N ALA A 62 14.75 -7.28 -7.06
CA ALA A 62 15.92 -7.59 -6.25
C ALA A 62 16.44 -9.01 -6.58
N PRO A 63 17.73 -9.16 -6.94
CA PRO A 63 18.28 -10.48 -7.23
C PRO A 63 18.24 -11.35 -5.97
N PRO A 64 18.04 -12.68 -6.13
CA PRO A 64 18.15 -13.60 -5.01
C PRO A 64 19.52 -13.48 -4.33
N ILE A 65 19.52 -13.46 -3.01
CA ILE A 65 20.75 -13.41 -2.23
C ILE A 65 21.36 -14.80 -2.22
N ASP A 66 22.57 -14.90 -2.74
CA ASP A 66 23.34 -16.14 -2.82
C ASP A 66 24.50 -16.11 -1.84
N LEU A 67 24.52 -17.05 -0.90
CA LEU A 67 25.53 -17.17 0.14
C LEU A 67 26.13 -18.57 0.13
N GLN A 68 27.44 -18.65 -0.05
CA GLN A 68 28.21 -19.87 0.09
C GLN A 68 29.37 -19.57 1.04
N ALA A 69 29.60 -20.45 2.02
CA ALA A 69 30.76 -20.31 2.89
C ALA A 69 32.06 -20.57 2.12
N GLU A 70 33.18 -20.05 2.60
CA GLU A 70 34.48 -20.39 2.02
C GLU A 70 34.87 -21.82 2.36
N ALA A 71 35.41 -22.56 1.39
CA ALA A 71 35.87 -23.92 1.61
C ALA A 71 37.09 -23.93 2.55
N GLN A 72 36.95 -24.59 3.71
CA GLN A 72 38.04 -24.70 4.68
C GLN A 72 38.86 -25.96 4.39
N HIS A 73 39.90 -25.82 3.57
CA HIS A 73 40.81 -26.92 3.23
C HIS A 73 41.82 -27.21 4.36
N ALA A 74 41.36 -27.58 5.55
CA ALA A 74 42.23 -27.82 6.71
C ALA A 74 42.73 -29.29 6.82
N THR A 75 42.04 -30.25 6.20
CA THR A 75 42.24 -31.70 6.48
C THR A 75 42.46 -32.58 5.25
N GLY A 76 42.62 -32.02 4.05
CA GLY A 76 42.90 -32.78 2.83
C GLY A 76 41.68 -33.43 2.17
N GLU A 77 40.49 -33.27 2.75
CA GLU A 77 39.21 -33.55 2.10
C GLU A 77 38.68 -32.28 1.42
N VAL A 78 38.12 -32.40 0.22
CA VAL A 78 37.42 -31.31 -0.46
C VAL A 78 36.03 -31.22 0.14
N GLU A 79 35.83 -30.33 1.11
CA GLU A 79 34.51 -30.06 1.67
C GLU A 79 33.84 -28.97 0.81
N GLU A 80 32.77 -29.32 0.10
CA GLU A 80 31.93 -28.33 -0.59
C GLU A 80 30.92 -27.73 0.39
N PRO A 81 31.08 -26.45 0.78
CA PRO A 81 30.18 -25.84 1.74
C PRO A 81 28.77 -25.67 1.15
N PRO A 82 27.71 -25.80 1.97
CA PRO A 82 26.34 -25.61 1.53
C PRO A 82 26.14 -24.19 0.98
N ARG A 83 25.41 -24.12 -0.13
CA ARG A 83 24.99 -22.87 -0.77
C ARG A 83 23.54 -22.56 -0.37
N TYR A 84 23.30 -21.31 0.03
CA TYR A 84 22.00 -20.81 0.46
C TYR A 84 21.52 -19.74 -0.51
N LEU A 85 20.34 -19.96 -1.08
CA LEU A 85 19.65 -18.99 -1.92
C LEU A 85 18.42 -18.45 -1.18
N LEU A 86 18.33 -17.14 -1.05
CA LEU A 86 17.17 -16.46 -0.47
C LEU A 86 16.48 -15.63 -1.54
N LYS A 87 15.17 -15.84 -1.70
CA LYS A 87 14.33 -15.06 -2.61
C LYS A 87 13.18 -14.43 -1.82
N PHE A 88 12.94 -13.14 -2.07
CA PHE A 88 11.79 -12.43 -1.55
C PHE A 88 10.64 -12.51 -2.56
N GLU A 89 9.42 -12.65 -2.07
CA GLU A 89 8.21 -12.83 -2.88
C GLU A 89 7.20 -11.72 -2.57
N GLN A 90 5.97 -12.09 -2.20
CA GLN A 90 4.88 -11.15 -1.97
C GLN A 90 5.11 -10.32 -0.70
N ILE A 91 4.92 -8.99 -0.80
CA ILE A 91 4.86 -8.12 0.37
C ILE A 91 3.44 -7.99 0.92
N TYR A 92 3.35 -7.75 2.22
CA TYR A 92 2.11 -7.43 2.93
C TYR A 92 2.33 -6.23 3.84
N LEU A 93 1.49 -5.21 3.69
CA LEU A 93 1.49 -4.05 4.55
C LEU A 93 0.26 -4.08 5.46
N SER A 94 0.47 -3.97 6.77
CA SER A 94 -0.63 -3.84 7.73
C SER A 94 -1.12 -2.39 7.84
N LYS A 95 -2.15 -2.16 8.64
CA LYS A 95 -2.49 -0.81 9.11
C LYS A 95 -1.49 -0.31 10.17
N PRO A 96 -1.34 1.01 10.35
CA PRO A 96 -0.50 1.61 11.39
C PRO A 96 -0.76 1.03 12.78
N THR A 97 0.27 0.45 13.39
CA THR A 97 0.18 -0.30 14.64
C THR A 97 1.32 0.11 15.58
N HIS A 98 0.99 0.30 16.85
CA HIS A 98 1.95 0.48 17.93
C HIS A 98 2.10 -0.81 18.73
N TRP A 99 3.29 -1.06 19.26
CA TRP A 99 3.51 -2.12 20.23
C TRP A 99 3.71 -1.46 21.58
N GLU A 100 2.82 -1.75 22.50
CA GLU A 100 2.91 -1.25 23.86
C GLU A 100 3.94 -2.04 24.69
N ARG A 101 4.22 -1.57 25.91
CA ARG A 101 5.27 -2.15 26.76
C ARG A 101 4.95 -3.58 27.22
N ASP A 102 3.68 -3.94 27.23
CA ASP A 102 3.16 -5.27 27.47
C ASP A 102 3.29 -6.20 26.25
N GLY A 103 3.72 -5.68 25.10
CA GLY A 103 3.88 -6.41 23.86
C GLY A 103 2.60 -6.55 23.03
N ALA A 104 1.48 -5.98 23.47
CA ALA A 104 0.24 -6.03 22.73
C ALA A 104 0.27 -5.04 21.53
N PRO A 105 -0.15 -5.48 20.32
CA PRO A 105 -0.31 -4.57 19.20
C PRO A 105 -1.62 -3.79 19.34
N SER A 106 -1.56 -2.46 19.31
CA SER A 106 -2.72 -1.57 19.29
C SER A 106 -2.74 -0.72 18.01
N PRO A 107 -3.92 -0.50 17.39
CA PRO A 107 -4.03 0.42 16.26
C PRO A 107 -3.64 1.83 16.72
N MET A 108 -2.69 2.45 16.03
CA MET A 108 -2.21 3.78 16.41
C MET A 108 -3.06 4.84 15.73
N MET A 109 -3.66 5.76 16.48
CA MET A 109 -4.31 6.93 15.86
C MET A 109 -3.29 8.04 15.57
N PRO A 110 -3.43 8.80 14.47
CA PRO A 110 -2.51 9.90 14.17
C PRO A 110 -2.38 10.94 15.29
N ASN A 111 -3.48 11.25 15.97
CA ASN A 111 -3.46 12.21 17.06
C ASN A 111 -2.65 11.70 18.26
N GLU A 112 -2.82 10.43 18.58
CA GLU A 112 -2.04 9.74 19.62
C GLU A 112 -0.55 9.74 19.29
N ALA A 113 -0.19 9.46 18.03
CA ALA A 113 1.19 9.50 17.57
C ALA A 113 1.83 10.89 17.80
N ARG A 114 1.10 11.97 17.51
CA ARG A 114 1.55 13.35 17.74
C ARG A 114 1.75 13.64 19.23
N LEU A 115 0.78 13.28 20.08
CA LEU A 115 0.84 13.55 21.53
C LEU A 115 1.99 12.79 22.22
N ARG A 116 2.30 11.58 21.73
CA ARG A 116 3.33 10.71 22.30
C ARG A 116 4.69 10.80 21.60
N ASN A 117 4.85 11.70 20.62
CA ASN A 117 6.05 11.81 19.77
C ASN A 117 6.45 10.48 19.11
N LEU A 118 5.47 9.72 18.61
CA LEU A 118 5.68 8.45 17.94
C LEU A 118 5.67 8.62 16.41
N THR A 119 6.35 7.70 15.71
CA THR A 119 6.30 7.62 14.25
C THR A 119 5.05 6.87 13.80
N TYR A 120 4.13 7.56 13.12
CA TYR A 120 2.97 6.95 12.49
C TYR A 120 3.39 6.07 11.30
N SER A 121 3.53 4.77 11.57
CA SER A 121 4.10 3.80 10.63
C SER A 121 3.38 2.46 10.72
N ALA A 122 3.38 1.73 9.61
CA ALA A 122 2.79 0.40 9.51
C ALA A 122 3.87 -0.68 9.36
N PRO A 123 3.68 -1.87 9.95
CA PRO A 123 4.59 -2.98 9.78
C PRO A 123 4.47 -3.57 8.37
N LEU A 124 5.63 -3.85 7.77
CA LEU A 124 5.79 -4.50 6.49
C LEU A 124 6.27 -5.94 6.70
N TYR A 125 5.60 -6.86 6.00
CA TYR A 125 5.91 -8.28 5.99
C TYR A 125 6.22 -8.73 4.57
N VAL A 126 6.98 -9.80 4.42
CA VAL A 126 7.29 -10.41 3.13
C VAL A 126 7.35 -11.93 3.24
N ASP A 127 6.99 -12.62 2.17
CA ASP A 127 7.23 -14.04 2.03
C ASP A 127 8.68 -14.28 1.55
N ILE A 128 9.39 -15.18 2.25
CA ILE A 128 10.78 -15.50 1.96
C ILE A 128 10.90 -16.98 1.62
N THR A 129 11.40 -17.26 0.42
CA THR A 129 11.74 -18.62 0.01
C THR A 129 13.24 -18.83 0.21
N LYS A 130 13.57 -19.83 1.03
CA LYS A 130 14.94 -20.28 1.29
C LYS A 130 15.18 -21.60 0.58
N THR A 131 16.18 -21.66 -0.29
CA THR A 131 16.63 -22.89 -0.95
C THR A 131 18.03 -23.23 -0.44
N VAL A 132 18.20 -24.43 0.10
CA VAL A 132 19.49 -24.97 0.54
C VAL A 132 19.96 -25.98 -0.48
N ILE A 133 21.14 -25.76 -1.04
CA ILE A 133 21.78 -26.62 -2.03
C ILE A 133 23.04 -27.19 -1.37
N LYS A 134 23.09 -28.50 -1.24
CA LYS A 134 24.25 -29.26 -0.75
C LYS A 134 24.66 -30.26 -1.80
N GLU A 135 25.96 -30.51 -1.92
CA GLU A 135 26.47 -31.51 -2.85
C GLU A 135 25.97 -32.91 -2.44
N GLY A 136 25.37 -33.65 -3.39
CA GLY A 136 24.87 -35.01 -3.16
C GLY A 136 23.51 -35.14 -2.45
N GLU A 137 22.89 -34.04 -2.02
CA GLU A 137 21.53 -34.03 -1.46
C GLU A 137 20.55 -33.31 -2.41
N ASP A 138 19.26 -33.66 -2.36
CA ASP A 138 18.22 -32.92 -3.05
C ASP A 138 18.10 -31.50 -2.48
N GLN A 139 17.73 -30.55 -3.34
CA GLN A 139 17.54 -29.16 -2.94
C GLN A 139 16.39 -29.06 -1.94
N LEU A 140 16.66 -28.52 -0.75
CA LEU A 140 15.64 -28.31 0.28
C LEU A 140 15.10 -26.89 0.18
N GLN A 141 13.83 -26.74 -0.21
CA GLN A 141 13.13 -25.47 -0.23
C GLN A 141 12.24 -25.31 1.01
N THR A 142 12.39 -24.21 1.72
CA THR A 142 11.56 -23.84 2.88
C THR A 142 10.97 -22.45 2.65
N GLN A 143 9.66 -22.31 2.82
CA GLN A 143 8.98 -21.02 2.70
C GLN A 143 8.67 -20.47 4.10
N HIS A 144 9.04 -19.20 4.32
CA HIS A 144 8.73 -18.44 5.51
C HIS A 144 7.69 -17.38 5.16
N GLN A 145 6.45 -17.61 5.58
CA GLN A 145 5.34 -16.72 5.26
C GLN A 145 5.25 -15.56 6.26
N LYS A 146 4.89 -14.37 5.74
CA LYS A 146 4.66 -13.15 6.53
C LYS A 146 5.78 -12.83 7.52
N THR A 147 7.01 -12.86 7.04
CA THR A 147 8.18 -12.50 7.85
C THR A 147 8.24 -10.97 8.01
N PHE A 148 8.31 -10.48 9.24
CA PHE A 148 8.45 -9.04 9.50
C PHE A 148 9.81 -8.53 9.04
N ILE A 149 9.82 -7.49 8.21
CA ILE A 149 11.06 -6.90 7.67
C ILE A 149 11.30 -5.46 8.09
N GLY A 150 10.26 -4.74 8.52
CA GLY A 150 10.43 -3.37 8.97
C GLY A 150 9.12 -2.61 9.08
N LYS A 151 9.22 -1.28 9.20
CA LYS A 151 8.07 -0.38 9.25
C LYS A 151 8.20 0.69 8.17
N ILE A 152 7.08 1.01 7.52
CA ILE A 152 6.98 2.10 6.54
C ILE A 152 6.17 3.25 7.16
N PRO A 153 6.68 4.50 7.16
CA PRO A 153 5.88 5.68 7.53
C PRO A 153 4.65 5.82 6.63
N ILE A 154 3.47 5.99 7.22
CA ILE A 154 2.22 6.07 6.46
C ILE A 154 1.77 7.53 6.30
N MET A 155 1.43 7.92 5.07
CA MET A 155 0.87 9.23 4.78
C MET A 155 -0.55 9.34 5.34
N LEU A 156 -0.87 10.45 6.01
CA LEU A 156 -2.21 10.69 6.55
C LEU A 156 -3.23 10.75 5.42
N ARG A 157 -4.43 10.19 5.66
CA ARG A 157 -5.55 10.10 4.71
C ARG A 157 -5.26 9.29 3.43
N SER A 158 -4.09 8.67 3.30
CA SER A 158 -3.82 7.75 2.19
C SER A 158 -4.61 6.45 2.35
N THR A 159 -4.63 5.60 1.32
CA THR A 159 -5.42 4.36 1.31
C THR A 159 -5.12 3.43 2.50
N TYR A 160 -3.87 3.44 2.98
CA TYR A 160 -3.40 2.60 4.09
C TYR A 160 -3.49 3.27 5.48
N CYS A 161 -3.95 4.52 5.54
CA CYS A 161 -4.18 5.24 6.79
C CYS A 161 -5.51 4.81 7.44
N LEU A 162 -5.56 4.82 8.78
CA LEU A 162 -6.79 4.54 9.53
C LEU A 162 -7.88 5.61 9.33
N LEU A 163 -7.50 6.84 8.97
CA LEU A 163 -8.43 7.95 8.76
C LEU A 163 -9.14 7.91 7.41
N ASN A 164 -8.74 7.02 6.51
CA ASN A 164 -9.37 6.90 5.20
C ASN A 164 -10.72 6.17 5.34
N GLY A 165 -11.77 6.72 4.73
CA GLY A 165 -13.12 6.17 4.78
C GLY A 165 -13.91 6.43 6.07
N LEU A 166 -13.35 7.14 7.05
CA LEU A 166 -14.10 7.59 8.23
C LEU A 166 -14.98 8.80 7.88
N THR A 167 -16.17 8.87 8.46
CA THR A 167 -17.07 10.02 8.28
C THR A 167 -16.59 11.21 9.10
N ASP A 168 -17.00 12.43 8.74
CA ASP A 168 -16.65 13.64 9.49
C ASP A 168 -17.05 13.57 10.97
N ARG A 169 -18.14 12.84 11.29
CA ARG A 169 -18.53 12.58 12.67
C ARG A 169 -17.50 11.72 13.39
N ASP A 170 -17.11 10.59 12.78
CA ASP A 170 -16.18 9.63 13.39
C ASP A 170 -14.75 10.21 13.53
N LEU A 171 -14.42 11.23 12.73
CA LEU A 171 -13.14 11.95 12.83
C LEU A 171 -13.12 13.00 13.95
N CYS A 172 -14.30 13.44 14.40
CA CYS A 172 -14.47 14.40 15.49
C CYS A 172 -14.65 13.73 16.86
N GLU A 173 -15.00 12.44 16.89
CA GLU A 173 -15.01 11.61 18.11
C GLU A 173 -13.58 11.28 18.57
#